data_AF-A0A4V6PN60-F1
#
_entry.id   AF-A0A4V6PN60-F1
#
_cell.length_a   1.000
_cell.length_b   1.000
_cell.length_c   1.000
_cell.angle_alpha   90.00
_cell.angle_beta   90.00
_cell.angle_gamma   90.00
#
_symmetry.space_group_name_H-M   'P 1'
#
loop_
_entity.id
_entity.type
_entity.pdbx_description
1 polymer ?
#
loop_
_entity_poly.entity_id
_entity_poly.type
_entity_poly.pdbx_seq_one_letter_code
_entity_poly.pdbx_strand_id
1 'polypeptide(L)'
;MMLNPLGQMLFMDISKRLRDLKWTVNDRDFHKEGPISEAAYHLPKMLVEREGDAELENEIAVLTYEGSREQFLQNELDGITLAFNKKMLEALGLQKSISSIKGFQTKSDSEKIQFFVDKPFADDEVQQWLEELFGKLSARMEEIYGDEIKDIPIVLLPTKLQELPTTADN
;
A
#
# COMPACT_ATOMS: atom_id res chain seq x y z
N MET A 1 -13.01 -21.17 -18.56
CA MET A 1 -12.40 -19.84 -18.63
C MET A 1 -11.66 -19.63 -17.32
N MET A 2 -10.34 -19.48 -17.34
CA MET A 2 -9.58 -19.16 -16.13
C MET A 2 -9.95 -17.72 -15.75
N LEU A 3 -10.62 -17.55 -14.61
CA LEU A 3 -10.75 -16.25 -13.98
C LEU A 3 -9.33 -15.84 -13.58
N ASN A 4 -8.79 -14.85 -14.27
CA ASN A 4 -7.46 -14.32 -13.94
C ASN A 4 -7.48 -13.85 -12.46
N PRO A 5 -6.39 -14.00 -11.72
CA PRO A 5 -6.31 -13.68 -10.30
C PRO A 5 -6.27 -12.16 -10.08
N LEU A 6 -7.41 -11.50 -9.83
CA LEU A 6 -7.50 -10.03 -9.95
C LEU A 6 -7.27 -9.28 -8.63
N GLY A 7 -7.88 -9.72 -7.53
CA GLY A 7 -7.84 -9.02 -6.23
C GLY A 7 -6.51 -9.20 -5.50
N GLN A 8 -6.08 -10.44 -5.29
CA GLN A 8 -4.81 -10.71 -4.61
C GLN A 8 -3.61 -10.09 -5.34
N MET A 9 -3.63 -10.09 -6.68
CA MET A 9 -2.57 -9.51 -7.50
C MET A 9 -2.50 -7.99 -7.35
N LEU A 10 -3.65 -7.30 -7.37
CA LEU A 10 -3.69 -5.85 -7.13
C LEU A 10 -3.22 -5.51 -5.70
N PHE A 11 -3.65 -6.28 -4.69
CA PHE A 11 -3.23 -6.08 -3.30
C PHE A 11 -1.71 -6.24 -3.15
N MET A 12 -1.16 -7.28 -3.78
CA MET A 12 0.26 -7.57 -3.78
C MET A 12 1.07 -6.51 -4.53
N ASP A 13 0.59 -6.05 -5.68
CA ASP A 13 1.30 -5.03 -6.47
C ASP A 13 1.37 -3.70 -5.71
N ILE A 14 0.26 -3.27 -5.12
CA ILE A 14 0.23 -2.07 -4.25
C ILE A 14 1.21 -2.25 -3.07
N SER A 15 1.22 -3.42 -2.44
CA SER A 15 2.14 -3.73 -1.33
C SER A 15 3.61 -3.65 -1.75
N LYS A 16 3.96 -4.18 -2.93
CA LYS A 16 5.32 -4.10 -3.47
C LYS A 16 5.73 -2.66 -3.74
N ARG A 17 4.84 -1.86 -4.33
CA ARG A 17 5.13 -0.45 -4.62
C ARG A 17 5.30 0.38 -3.33
N LEU A 18 4.49 0.13 -2.30
CA LEU A 18 4.66 0.75 -0.98
C LEU A 18 6.01 0.37 -0.35
N ARG A 19 6.41 -0.90 -0.44
CA ARG A 19 7.74 -1.35 -0.02
C ARG A 19 8.86 -0.66 -0.80
N ASP A 20 8.68 -0.43 -2.10
CA ASP A 20 9.69 0.21 -2.93
C ASP A 20 9.88 1.70 -2.59
N LEU A 21 8.88 2.34 -1.97
CA LEU A 21 9.02 3.64 -1.27
C LEU A 21 9.80 3.56 0.06
N LYS A 22 10.36 2.39 0.37
CA LYS A 22 11.07 2.05 1.61
C LYS A 22 10.18 2.07 2.86
N TRP A 23 8.86 2.04 2.70
CA TRP A 23 7.94 1.96 3.83
C TRP A 23 7.89 0.53 4.34
N THR A 24 7.92 0.39 5.66
CA THR A 24 7.99 -0.89 6.34
C THR A 24 6.61 -1.31 6.80
N VAL A 25 6.22 -2.53 6.49
CA VAL A 25 4.95 -3.06 6.95
C VAL A 25 5.00 -3.36 8.45
N ASN A 26 3.93 -3.04 9.18
CA ASN A 26 3.78 -3.39 10.59
C ASN A 26 3.52 -4.89 10.69
N ASP A 27 4.46 -5.62 11.26
CA ASP A 27 4.46 -7.08 11.22
C ASP A 27 3.63 -7.77 12.30
N ARG A 28 3.12 -7.00 13.26
CA ARG A 28 2.33 -7.50 14.39
C ARG A 28 1.10 -8.30 13.96
N ASP A 29 0.49 -7.95 12.83
CA ASP A 29 -0.70 -8.62 12.32
C ASP A 29 -0.39 -9.91 11.54
N PHE A 30 0.84 -10.11 11.06
CA PHE A 30 1.22 -11.33 10.31
C PHE A 30 1.39 -12.57 11.18
N HIS A 31 1.48 -12.40 12.50
CA HIS A 31 1.49 -13.51 13.45
C HIS A 31 0.11 -14.17 13.61
N LYS A 32 -0.97 -13.51 13.17
CA LYS A 32 -2.33 -14.06 13.25
C LYS A 32 -2.53 -15.22 12.26
N GLU A 33 -3.41 -16.16 12.61
CA GLU A 33 -3.75 -17.30 11.76
C GLU A 33 -4.72 -16.91 10.65
N GLY A 34 -4.28 -17.06 9.39
CA GLY A 34 -5.08 -16.83 8.20
C GLY A 34 -4.39 -16.00 7.13
N PRO A 35 -5.07 -15.78 5.99
CA PRO A 35 -4.60 -14.90 4.95
C PRO A 35 -4.66 -13.45 5.42
N ILE A 36 -3.83 -12.63 4.82
CA ILE A 36 -3.69 -11.23 5.18
C ILE A 36 -4.57 -10.41 4.26
N SER A 37 -5.65 -9.87 4.82
CA SER A 37 -6.55 -8.94 4.14
C SER A 37 -6.29 -7.48 4.51
N GLU A 38 -5.33 -7.19 5.40
CA GLU A 38 -4.97 -5.83 5.80
C GLU A 38 -3.47 -5.72 6.09
N ALA A 39 -2.85 -4.65 5.63
CA ALA A 39 -1.44 -4.35 5.86
C ALA A 39 -1.26 -2.86 6.15
N ALA A 40 -0.81 -2.54 7.37
CA ALA A 40 -0.42 -1.20 7.78
C ALA A 40 1.05 -0.94 7.48
N TYR A 41 1.39 0.27 7.03
CA TYR A 41 2.72 0.68 6.64
C TYR A 41 3.20 1.87 7.47
N HIS A 42 4.47 1.82 7.84
CA HIS A 42 5.21 2.83 8.61
C HIS A 42 6.40 3.36 7.81
N LEU A 43 6.87 4.53 8.19
CA LEU A 43 8.12 5.08 7.68
C LEU A 43 9.33 4.33 8.27
N PRO A 44 10.46 4.27 7.54
CA PRO A 44 11.67 3.68 8.07
C PRO A 44 12.18 4.48 9.28
N LYS A 45 12.56 3.79 10.35
CA LYS A 45 12.99 4.41 11.62
C LYS A 45 14.05 5.50 11.44
N MET A 46 15.00 5.28 10.55
CA MET A 46 16.05 6.26 10.26
C MET A 46 15.48 7.61 9.80
N LEU A 47 14.44 7.61 8.95
CA LEU A 47 13.79 8.86 8.53
C LEU A 47 13.11 9.55 9.70
N VAL A 48 12.39 8.78 10.52
CA VAL A 48 11.71 9.29 11.71
C VAL A 48 12.70 9.93 12.71
N GLU A 49 13.80 9.24 12.99
CA GLU A 49 14.86 9.71 13.88
C GLU A 49 15.56 10.97 13.34
N ARG A 50 15.77 11.05 12.02
CA ARG A 50 16.40 12.20 11.35
C ARG A 50 15.55 13.46 11.44
N GLU A 51 14.25 13.34 11.17
CA GLU A 51 13.32 14.47 11.23
C GLU A 51 12.97 14.85 12.68
N GLY A 52 13.11 13.91 13.62
CA GLY A 52 12.81 14.13 15.04
C GLY A 52 11.32 14.40 15.31
N ASP A 53 10.44 13.96 14.41
CA ASP A 53 9.00 14.19 14.47
C ASP A 53 8.28 12.91 14.94
N ALA A 54 7.75 12.96 16.17
CA ALA A 54 7.02 11.87 16.80
C ALA A 54 5.74 11.48 16.04
N GLU A 55 5.23 12.35 15.17
CA GLU A 55 4.11 12.00 14.29
C GLU A 55 4.53 10.91 13.30
N LEU A 56 5.73 11.00 12.72
CA LEU A 56 6.24 10.05 11.71
C LEU A 56 6.47 8.62 12.25
N GLU A 57 6.45 8.43 13.57
CA GLU A 57 6.47 7.09 14.21
C GLU A 57 5.20 6.26 13.94
N ASN A 58 4.13 6.88 13.43
CA ASN A 58 2.81 6.26 13.25
C ASN A 58 2.58 5.69 11.83
N GLU A 59 1.38 5.17 11.62
CA GLU A 59 0.84 4.63 10.36
C GLU A 59 0.69 5.70 9.27
N ILE A 60 1.47 5.55 8.19
CA ILE A 60 1.38 6.41 7.01
C ILE A 60 0.32 5.92 6.02
N ALA A 61 0.16 4.61 5.86
CA ALA A 61 -0.79 4.02 4.93
C ALA A 61 -1.34 2.68 5.42
N VAL A 62 -2.57 2.35 5.03
CA VAL A 62 -3.21 1.05 5.22
C VAL A 62 -3.72 0.56 3.89
N LEU A 63 -3.40 -0.68 3.56
CA LEU A 63 -3.97 -1.40 2.45
C LEU A 63 -4.93 -2.47 2.98
N THR A 64 -6.19 -2.42 2.56
CA THR A 64 -7.24 -3.34 3.00
C THR A 64 -7.89 -3.99 1.78
N TYR A 65 -8.05 -5.30 1.81
CA TYR A 65 -8.92 -6.06 0.93
C TYR A 65 -10.33 -6.06 1.54
N GLU A 66 -11.31 -5.56 0.80
CA GLU A 66 -12.67 -5.28 1.31
C GLU A 66 -13.60 -6.50 1.27
N GLY A 67 -13.18 -7.60 0.63
CA GLY A 67 -13.94 -8.84 0.61
C GLY A 67 -13.73 -9.70 1.86
N SER A 68 -14.54 -10.75 1.99
CA SER A 68 -14.37 -11.71 3.08
C SER A 68 -13.08 -12.53 2.95
N ARG A 69 -12.66 -13.17 4.06
CA ARG A 69 -11.51 -14.09 4.08
C ARG A 69 -11.64 -15.22 3.05
N GLU A 70 -12.85 -15.75 2.89
CA GLU A 70 -13.14 -16.83 1.94
C GLU A 70 -13.01 -16.35 0.50
N GLN A 71 -13.52 -15.15 0.20
CA GLN A 71 -13.39 -14.51 -1.10
C GLN A 71 -11.95 -14.15 -1.43
N PHE A 72 -11.18 -13.69 -0.44
CA PHE A 72 -9.74 -13.48 -0.59
C PHE A 72 -9.05 -14.78 -0.95
N LEU A 73 -9.31 -15.90 -0.25
CA LEU A 73 -8.72 -17.22 -0.58
C LEU A 73 -9.13 -17.73 -1.97
N GLN A 74 -10.36 -17.42 -2.40
CA GLN A 74 -10.89 -17.76 -3.71
C GLN A 74 -10.45 -16.79 -4.82
N ASN A 75 -9.69 -15.75 -4.46
CA ASN A 75 -9.15 -14.75 -5.36
C ASN A 75 -10.21 -13.96 -6.14
N GLU A 76 -11.36 -13.76 -5.50
CA GLU A 76 -12.40 -12.86 -5.98
C GLU A 76 -11.95 -11.40 -5.81
N LEU A 77 -12.64 -10.47 -6.47
CA LEU A 77 -12.39 -9.04 -6.33
C LEU A 77 -13.66 -8.37 -5.84
N ASP A 78 -13.75 -8.13 -4.54
CA ASP A 78 -14.77 -7.26 -3.95
C ASP A 78 -14.31 -5.80 -3.88
N GLY A 79 -12.99 -5.59 -3.80
CA GLY A 79 -12.33 -4.29 -3.88
C GLY A 79 -11.13 -4.16 -2.94
N ILE A 80 -10.29 -3.18 -3.22
CA ILE A 80 -9.12 -2.83 -2.40
C ILE A 80 -9.19 -1.37 -2.02
N THR A 81 -9.05 -1.11 -0.73
CA THR A 81 -8.90 0.24 -0.19
C THR A 81 -7.44 0.51 0.12
N LEU A 82 -6.91 1.60 -0.42
CA LEU A 82 -5.64 2.19 0.00
C LEU A 82 -5.94 3.52 0.69
N ALA A 83 -5.65 3.59 1.99
CA ALA A 83 -5.88 4.76 2.82
C ALA A 83 -4.55 5.34 3.29
N PHE A 84 -4.36 6.65 3.13
CA PHE A 84 -3.19 7.38 3.63
C PHE A 84 -3.58 8.33 4.76
N ASN A 85 -2.76 8.41 5.80
CA ASN A 85 -2.96 9.34 6.91
C ASN A 85 -2.53 10.76 6.49
N LYS A 86 -3.48 11.70 6.42
CA LYS A 86 -3.22 13.08 5.95
C LYS A 86 -2.16 13.80 6.76
N LYS A 87 -2.17 13.64 8.08
CA LYS A 87 -1.22 14.32 8.97
C LYS A 87 0.21 13.87 8.68
N MET A 88 0.40 12.57 8.43
CA MET A 88 1.69 12.01 8.03
C MET A 88 2.13 12.50 6.65
N LEU A 89 1.19 12.55 5.71
CA LEU A 89 1.47 13.10 4.39
C LEU A 89 1.81 14.60 4.43
N GLU A 90 1.22 15.35 5.35
CA GLU A 90 1.51 16.78 5.55
C GLU A 90 2.92 16.98 6.11
N ALA A 91 3.29 16.21 7.13
CA ALA A 91 4.62 16.26 7.73
C ALA A 91 5.73 15.99 6.70
N LEU A 92 5.47 15.10 5.73
CA LEU A 92 6.41 14.80 4.64
C LEU A 92 6.22 15.65 3.37
N GLY A 93 5.26 16.58 3.34
CA GLY A 93 4.95 17.37 2.14
C GLY A 93 4.37 16.56 0.96
N LEU A 94 3.92 15.33 1.19
CA LEU A 94 3.34 14.42 0.21
C LEU A 94 1.84 14.66 -0.05
N GLN A 95 1.15 15.34 0.87
CA GLN A 95 -0.31 15.48 0.84
C GLN A 95 -0.83 16.03 -0.49
N LYS A 96 -0.20 17.08 -1.03
CA LYS A 96 -0.59 17.67 -2.31
C LYS A 96 -0.39 16.71 -3.48
N SER A 97 0.72 15.97 -3.48
CA SER A 97 1.02 14.99 -4.53
C SER A 97 -0.06 13.92 -4.61
N ILE A 98 -0.48 13.38 -3.46
CA ILE A 98 -1.52 12.35 -3.39
C ILE A 98 -2.92 12.92 -3.65
N SER A 99 -3.27 14.08 -3.06
CA SER A 99 -4.61 14.69 -3.21
C SER A 99 -4.92 15.14 -4.65
N SER A 100 -3.87 15.31 -5.46
CA SER A 100 -4.01 15.63 -6.89
C SER A 100 -4.47 14.43 -7.74
N ILE A 101 -4.24 13.20 -7.26
CA ILE A 101 -4.67 11.97 -7.95
C ILE A 101 -6.18 11.82 -7.82
N LYS A 102 -6.90 11.83 -8.95
CA LYS A 102 -8.38 11.77 -8.95
C LYS A 102 -8.95 10.37 -9.13
N GLY A 103 -8.25 9.49 -9.83
CA GLY A 103 -8.70 8.11 -10.07
C GLY A 103 -8.95 7.39 -8.75
N PHE A 104 -10.09 6.69 -8.66
CA PHE A 104 -10.48 5.82 -7.54
C PHE A 104 -10.59 6.49 -6.15
N GLN A 105 -10.44 7.81 -6.05
CA GLN A 105 -10.51 8.53 -4.78
C GLN A 105 -11.97 8.61 -4.32
N THR A 106 -12.31 7.96 -3.21
CA THR A 106 -13.72 7.85 -2.76
C THR A 106 -14.02 8.63 -1.48
N LYS A 107 -13.03 8.80 -0.60
CA LYS A 107 -13.18 9.59 0.63
C LYS A 107 -11.94 10.41 0.91
N SER A 108 -12.16 11.68 1.19
CA SER A 108 -11.20 12.58 1.79
C SER A 108 -11.89 13.19 3.00
N ASP A 109 -11.77 12.57 4.16
CA ASP A 109 -12.21 13.18 5.42
C ASP A 109 -11.09 14.03 6.02
N SER A 110 -11.23 14.52 7.25
CA SER A 110 -10.20 15.34 7.89
C SER A 110 -8.89 14.60 8.15
N GLU A 111 -8.90 13.28 8.20
CA GLU A 111 -7.78 12.48 8.71
C GLU A 111 -7.14 11.60 7.63
N LYS A 112 -7.90 11.17 6.61
CA LYS A 112 -7.43 10.21 5.61
C LYS A 112 -7.74 10.64 4.17
N ILE A 113 -6.86 10.23 3.25
CA ILE A 113 -7.13 10.19 1.81
C ILE A 113 -7.31 8.72 1.44
N GLN A 114 -8.48 8.35 0.92
CA GLN A 114 -8.83 6.97 0.62
C GLN A 114 -9.11 6.78 -0.88
N PHE A 115 -8.52 5.73 -1.42
CA PHE A 115 -8.76 5.21 -2.76
C PHE A 115 -9.42 3.84 -2.63
N PHE A 116 -10.48 3.60 -3.40
CA PHE A 116 -11.16 2.31 -3.46
C PHE A 116 -11.20 1.82 -4.91
N VAL A 117 -10.63 0.65 -5.14
CA VAL A 117 -10.50 0.03 -6.46
C VAL A 117 -11.25 -1.30 -6.46
N ASP A 118 -12.37 -1.34 -7.17
CA ASP A 118 -13.20 -2.53 -7.40
C ASP A 118 -12.99 -3.13 -8.81
N LYS A 119 -11.92 -2.69 -9.49
CA LYS A 119 -11.58 -3.10 -10.85
C LYS A 119 -10.38 -4.06 -10.89
N PRO A 120 -10.34 -4.95 -11.89
CA PRO A 120 -9.24 -5.89 -12.07
C PRO A 120 -7.88 -5.21 -12.15
N PHE A 121 -6.82 -5.85 -11.63
CA PHE A 121 -5.45 -5.38 -11.84
C PHE A 121 -5.13 -5.11 -13.32
N ALA A 122 -5.56 -5.99 -14.22
CA ALA A 122 -5.31 -5.86 -15.65
C ALA A 122 -6.11 -4.75 -16.36
N ASP A 123 -6.95 -4.00 -15.64
CA ASP A 123 -7.68 -2.86 -16.19
C ASP A 123 -6.72 -1.68 -16.46
N ASP A 124 -6.82 -1.08 -17.64
CA ASP A 124 -5.95 0.02 -18.05
C ASP A 124 -6.08 1.24 -17.12
N GLU A 125 -7.28 1.53 -16.60
CA GLU A 125 -7.47 2.65 -15.66
C GLU A 125 -6.76 2.38 -14.34
N VAL A 126 -6.77 1.12 -13.87
CA VAL A 126 -6.06 0.71 -12.64
C VAL A 126 -4.55 0.82 -12.85
N GLN A 127 -4.02 0.35 -13.98
CA GLN A 127 -2.59 0.46 -14.28
C GLN A 127 -2.14 1.92 -14.36
N GLN A 128 -2.89 2.78 -15.08
CA GLN A 128 -2.58 4.20 -15.17
C GLN A 128 -2.64 4.90 -13.80
N TRP A 129 -3.63 4.56 -12.97
CA TRP A 129 -3.72 5.09 -11.62
C TRP A 129 -2.54 4.66 -10.75
N LEU A 130 -2.12 3.39 -10.81
CA LEU A 130 -0.93 2.91 -10.10
C LEU A 130 0.32 3.66 -10.55
N GLU A 131 0.50 3.83 -11.85
CA GLU A 131 1.64 4.57 -12.40
C GLU A 131 1.65 6.03 -11.97
N GLU A 132 0.51 6.73 -12.01
CA GLU A 132 0.42 8.13 -11.62
C GLU A 132 0.68 8.32 -10.11
N LEU A 133 0.00 7.52 -9.27
CA LEU A 133 0.10 7.61 -7.82
C LEU A 133 1.53 7.29 -7.35
N PHE A 134 2.06 6.13 -7.75
CA PHE A 134 3.37 5.69 -7.30
C PHE A 134 4.51 6.43 -8.00
N GLY A 135 4.34 6.91 -9.23
CA GLY A 135 5.31 7.79 -9.87
C GLY A 135 5.50 9.10 -9.10
N LYS A 136 4.40 9.76 -8.69
CA LYS A 136 4.47 10.98 -7.87
C LYS A 136 5.04 10.72 -6.49
N LEU A 137 4.70 9.58 -5.87
CA LEU A 137 5.24 9.22 -4.56
C LEU A 137 6.74 8.93 -4.62
N SER A 138 7.18 8.09 -5.56
CA SER A 138 8.59 7.75 -5.71
C SER A 138 9.46 8.98 -5.94
N ALA A 139 9.05 9.87 -6.85
CA ALA A 139 9.79 11.11 -7.11
C ALA A 139 9.95 11.97 -5.85
N ARG A 140 8.89 12.12 -5.04
CA ARG A 140 8.96 12.88 -3.79
C ARG A 140 9.74 12.18 -2.69
N MET A 141 9.59 10.86 -2.57
CA MET A 141 10.35 10.10 -1.59
C MET A 141 11.84 10.09 -1.91
N GLU A 142 12.24 10.04 -3.18
CA GLU A 142 13.63 10.22 -3.61
C GLU A 142 14.18 11.59 -3.19
N GLU A 143 13.39 12.66 -3.31
CA GLU A 143 13.78 13.99 -2.81
C GLU A 143 13.93 14.01 -1.27
N ILE A 144 13.03 13.37 -0.53
CA ILE A 144 13.04 13.31 0.94
C ILE A 144 14.22 12.49 1.45
N TYR A 145 14.47 11.33 0.87
CA TYR A 145 15.56 10.46 1.28
C TYR A 145 16.92 10.97 0.77
N GLY A 146 16.96 11.63 -0.38
CA GLY A 146 18.21 12.05 -1.01
C GLY A 146 19.15 10.87 -1.28
N ASP A 147 20.44 11.07 -1.06
CA ASP A 147 21.45 10.03 -1.26
C ASP A 147 21.31 8.84 -0.29
N GLU A 148 20.69 9.05 0.87
CA GLU A 148 20.52 8.04 1.92
C GLU A 148 19.58 6.91 1.50
N ILE A 149 18.79 7.08 0.42
CA ILE A 149 17.86 6.04 -0.07
C ILE A 149 18.56 4.72 -0.41
N LYS A 150 19.84 4.80 -0.80
CA LYS A 150 20.70 3.64 -1.12
C LYS A 150 21.07 2.86 0.13
N ASP A 151 21.13 3.53 1.27
CA ASP A 151 21.48 2.95 2.56
C ASP A 151 20.25 2.40 3.30
N ILE A 152 19.03 2.75 2.86
CA ILE A 152 17.79 2.20 3.42
C ILE A 152 17.55 0.79 2.85
N PRO A 153 17.65 -0.26 3.70
CA PRO A 153 17.43 -1.62 3.27
C PRO A 153 15.96 -1.80 2.85
N ILE A 154 15.75 -2.51 1.75
CA ILE A 154 14.41 -2.95 1.38
C ILE A 154 14.03 -4.07 2.35
N VAL A 155 13.06 -3.79 3.23
CA VAL A 155 12.47 -4.83 4.07
C VAL A 155 11.63 -5.73 3.18
N LEU A 156 11.93 -7.03 3.17
CA LEU A 156 11.15 -8.00 2.43
C LEU A 156 9.72 -8.02 2.98
N LEU A 157 8.73 -8.04 2.08
CA LEU A 157 7.36 -8.30 2.51
C LEU A 157 7.32 -9.66 3.22
N PRO A 158 6.61 -9.81 4.34
CA PRO A 158 6.42 -11.10 5.00
C PRO A 158 6.02 -12.19 4.01
N THR A 159 6.56 -13.40 4.19
CA THR A 159 6.31 -14.54 3.28
C THR A 159 4.81 -14.80 3.12
N LYS A 160 4.01 -14.67 4.17
CA LYS A 160 2.55 -14.80 4.10
C LYS A 160 1.86 -13.77 3.20
N LEU A 161 2.43 -12.57 3.02
CA LEU A 161 1.95 -11.64 2.01
C LEU A 161 2.30 -12.20 0.62
N GLN A 162 3.56 -12.62 0.44
CA GLN A 162 4.10 -13.06 -0.86
C GLN A 162 3.49 -14.38 -1.36
N GLU A 163 3.17 -15.29 -0.45
CA GLU A 163 2.44 -16.54 -0.67
C GLU A 163 0.95 -16.23 -0.79
N LEU A 164 0.60 -15.52 -1.87
CA LEU A 164 -0.78 -15.44 -2.30
C LEU A 164 -1.35 -16.87 -2.42
N PRO A 165 -2.58 -17.15 -1.98
CA PRO A 165 -3.21 -18.45 -2.17
C PRO A 165 -3.16 -18.83 -3.65
N THR A 166 -2.18 -19.65 -4.03
CA THR A 166 -2.22 -20.38 -5.30
C THR A 166 -3.48 -21.21 -5.19
N THR A 167 -4.42 -20.95 -6.10
CA THR A 167 -5.67 -21.71 -6.28
C THR A 167 -5.50 -23.10 -5.72
N ALA A 168 -6.24 -23.41 -4.65
CA ALA A 168 -6.17 -24.69 -3.98
C ALA A 168 -6.10 -25.80 -5.05
N ASP A 169 -5.00 -26.55 -5.07
CA ASP A 169 -4.92 -27.77 -5.84
C ASP A 169 -6.14 -28.61 -5.43
N ASN A 170 -7.05 -28.84 -6.38
CA ASN A 170 -8.12 -29.80 -6.23
C ASN A 170 -7.55 -31.22 -6.12
#